data_AF-A0A358CWC1-F1
#
_entry.id   AF-A0A358CWC1-F1
#
_cell.length_a   1.000
_cell.length_b   1.000
_cell.length_c   1.000
_cell.angle_alpha   90.00
_cell.angle_beta   90.00
_cell.angle_gamma   90.00
#
_symmetry.space_group_name_H-M   'P 1'
#
loop_
_entity.id
_entity.type
_entity.pdbx_description
1 polymer ?
#
loop_
_entity_poly.entity_id
_entity_poly.type
_entity_poly.pdbx_seq_one_letter_code
_entity_poly.pdbx_strand_id
1 'polypeptide(L)'
;MRFLIAAVLVLNCGLCWAVDNPDGNIKGRVVSDENALTAEQAAELVADFEGDLRLRGLTSIDKDVAQELAKAKGDLRLKGVKSIDKDVARELAKFLGNLYLNGLASIDKHVAKELAKFKGHLELGGLTSIDKDVAQELAKAKGNLYLKGLTSIDNDLAKELAKFKGALLYLHGRTSIDELGLTYLKSNPNIHLPEKYRD
;
A
#
# COMPACT_ATOMS: atom_id res chain seq x y z
N MET A 1 -29.02 41.24 23.34
CA MET A 1 -27.81 40.92 22.55
C MET A 1 -27.51 39.44 22.73
N ARG A 2 -27.21 38.76 21.63
CA ARG A 2 -27.13 37.30 21.50
C ARG A 2 -25.96 36.70 22.29
N PHE A 3 -26.20 35.51 22.81
CA PHE A 3 -25.30 34.62 23.52
C PHE A 3 -24.06 34.25 22.69
N LEU A 4 -22.89 34.22 23.32
CA LEU A 4 -21.72 33.47 22.85
C LEU A 4 -21.19 32.68 24.05
N ILE A 5 -21.66 31.44 24.16
CA ILE A 5 -21.10 30.42 25.03
C ILE A 5 -19.82 29.95 24.33
N ALA A 6 -18.67 30.37 24.85
CA ALA A 6 -17.39 29.79 24.46
C ALA A 6 -17.35 28.35 24.98
N ALA A 7 -17.54 27.38 24.09
CA ALA A 7 -17.38 25.98 24.39
C ALA A 7 -15.90 25.70 24.67
N VAL A 8 -15.58 25.54 25.95
CA VAL A 8 -14.33 24.95 26.42
C VAL A 8 -14.38 23.47 26.03
N LEU A 9 -13.75 23.11 24.91
CA LEU A 9 -13.54 21.72 24.52
C LEU A 9 -12.17 21.27 25.02
N VAL A 10 -12.26 20.31 25.92
CA VAL A 10 -11.21 19.64 26.69
C VAL A 10 -10.01 19.27 25.82
N LEU A 11 -8.87 19.87 26.16
CA LEU A 11 -7.53 19.43 25.80
C LEU A 11 -7.36 17.97 26.24
N ASN A 12 -7.41 17.01 25.31
CA ASN A 12 -6.93 15.66 25.56
C ASN A 12 -5.46 15.62 25.09
N CYS A 13 -4.56 15.69 26.06
CA CYS A 13 -3.11 15.83 25.91
C CYS A 13 -2.41 14.58 25.35
N GLY A 14 -2.67 14.24 24.09
CA GLY A 14 -1.97 13.15 23.37
C GLY A 14 -1.21 13.58 22.12
N LEU A 15 -1.47 14.76 21.56
CA LEU A 15 -0.75 15.21 20.37
C LEU A 15 0.56 15.91 20.76
N CYS A 16 1.68 15.20 20.62
CA CYS A 16 2.99 15.83 20.55
C CYS A 16 3.13 16.43 19.14
N TRP A 17 2.78 17.72 18.99
CA TRP A 17 3.00 18.47 17.76
C TRP A 17 4.52 18.66 17.57
N ALA A 18 5.00 18.32 16.38
CA ALA A 18 6.42 18.17 16.06
C ALA A 18 7.22 19.47 16.29
N VAL A 19 8.42 19.30 16.85
CA VAL A 19 9.49 20.30 16.82
C VAL A 19 10.09 20.33 15.41
N ASP A 20 10.16 21.52 14.81
CA ASP A 20 10.85 21.80 13.56
C ASP A 20 12.30 21.30 13.62
N ASN A 21 12.70 20.43 12.69
CA ASN A 21 14.10 20.01 12.52
C ASN A 21 14.58 20.39 11.11
N PRO A 22 15.74 21.05 10.97
CA PRO A 22 16.19 21.68 9.72
C PRO A 22 16.67 20.72 8.62
N ASP A 23 16.55 19.39 8.81
CA ASP A 23 17.15 18.40 7.92
C ASP A 23 16.17 17.84 6.85
N GLY A 24 15.02 18.47 6.63
CA GLY A 24 14.05 18.08 5.60
C GLY A 24 13.42 16.69 5.79
N ASN A 25 13.62 16.07 6.95
CA ASN A 25 13.09 14.77 7.32
C ASN A 25 12.08 14.98 8.46
N ILE A 26 10.82 15.25 8.08
CA ILE A 26 9.69 15.24 9.01
C ILE A 26 9.63 13.85 9.62
N LYS A 27 10.18 13.70 10.85
CA LYS A 27 9.98 12.52 11.67
C LYS A 27 8.48 12.25 11.67
N GLY A 28 8.14 11.01 11.34
CA GLY A 28 6.76 10.58 11.11
C GLY A 28 5.82 11.17 12.15
N ARG A 29 4.64 11.62 11.68
CA ARG A 29 3.46 11.72 12.52
C ARG A 29 3.22 10.31 13.09
N VAL A 30 3.85 10.04 14.23
CA VAL A 30 3.68 8.83 15.01
C VAL A 30 2.28 8.95 15.58
N VAL A 31 1.39 8.13 15.05
CA VAL A 31 0.09 7.85 15.67
C VAL A 31 0.38 7.42 17.11
N SER A 32 -0.29 8.06 18.08
CA SER A 32 -0.15 7.85 19.52
C SER A 32 -0.32 6.38 19.96
N ASP A 33 -0.07 6.11 21.24
CA ASP A 33 0.15 4.83 21.94
C ASP A 33 -0.84 3.67 21.70
N GLU A 34 -1.86 3.85 20.87
CA GLU A 34 -2.88 2.86 20.51
C GLU A 34 -2.75 2.30 19.07
N ASN A 35 -1.73 2.69 18.30
CA ASN A 35 -1.42 2.20 16.94
C ASN A 35 -2.62 2.23 15.94
N ALA A 36 -3.63 3.03 16.24
CA ALA A 36 -4.87 3.19 15.48
C ALA A 36 -5.18 4.69 15.33
N LEU A 37 -5.71 5.09 14.18
CA LEU A 37 -6.18 6.44 13.91
C LEU A 37 -7.70 6.47 13.92
N THR A 38 -8.30 7.58 14.31
CA THR A 38 -9.69 7.88 13.96
C THR A 38 -9.78 8.51 12.58
N ALA A 39 -10.98 8.55 12.00
CA ALA A 39 -11.21 9.22 10.71
C ALA A 39 -10.94 10.73 10.82
N GLU A 40 -11.31 11.38 11.92
CA GLU A 40 -11.04 12.81 12.15
C GLU A 40 -9.54 13.09 12.22
N GLN A 41 -8.80 12.26 12.95
CA GLN A 41 -7.34 12.36 12.99
C GLN A 41 -6.75 12.17 11.60
N ALA A 42 -7.20 11.16 10.84
CA ALA A 42 -6.76 10.93 9.47
C ALA A 42 -7.09 12.13 8.55
N ALA A 43 -8.25 12.76 8.69
CA ALA A 43 -8.62 13.95 7.93
C ALA A 43 -7.69 15.15 8.24
N GLU A 44 -7.41 15.39 9.52
CA GLU A 44 -6.44 16.42 9.96
C GLU A 44 -5.01 16.11 9.50
N LEU A 45 -4.66 14.82 9.35
CA LEU A 45 -3.37 14.42 8.82
C LEU A 45 -3.20 14.85 7.36
N VAL A 46 -4.27 14.73 6.55
CA VAL A 46 -4.20 14.91 5.09
C VAL A 46 -4.59 16.30 4.59
N ALA A 47 -5.29 17.10 5.39
CA ALA A 47 -5.86 18.39 4.96
C ALA A 47 -4.85 19.35 4.31
N ASP A 48 -3.63 19.45 4.87
CA ASP A 48 -2.58 20.35 4.41
C ASP A 48 -1.27 19.61 4.05
N PHE A 49 -1.33 18.29 3.85
CA PHE A 49 -0.15 17.48 3.58
C PHE A 49 0.02 17.14 2.11
N GLU A 50 1.11 17.62 1.51
CA GLU A 50 1.60 17.17 0.21
C GLU A 50 3.02 16.58 0.39
N GLY A 51 3.22 15.30 0.06
CA GLY A 51 4.52 14.66 0.20
C GLY A 51 4.47 13.17 0.54
N ASP A 52 5.47 12.69 1.29
CA ASP A 52 5.56 11.28 1.70
C ASP A 52 5.02 11.06 3.13
N LEU A 53 3.79 10.56 3.22
CA LEU A 53 3.09 10.27 4.47
C LEU A 53 3.48 8.88 4.99
N ARG A 54 4.28 8.85 6.06
CA ARG A 54 4.85 7.63 6.64
C ARG A 54 4.24 7.29 8.00
N LEU A 55 3.22 6.44 8.00
CA LEU A 55 2.51 6.01 9.21
C LEU A 55 3.08 4.67 9.72
N ARG A 56 4.32 4.70 10.21
CA ARG A 56 5.03 3.46 10.64
C ARG A 56 4.39 2.79 11.86
N GLY A 57 3.79 3.58 12.77
CA GLY A 57 3.13 3.09 13.98
C GLY A 57 1.69 2.61 13.78
N LEU A 58 1.06 2.89 12.63
CA LEU A 58 -0.30 2.44 12.35
C LEU A 58 -0.30 0.93 12.06
N THR A 59 -0.85 0.12 12.95
CA THR A 59 -0.89 -1.35 12.80
C THR A 59 -2.24 -1.86 12.33
N SER A 60 -3.30 -1.09 12.56
CA SER A 60 -4.66 -1.39 12.11
C SER A 60 -5.26 -0.18 11.41
N ILE A 61 -6.12 -0.44 10.43
CA ILE A 61 -6.82 0.57 9.66
C ILE A 61 -8.22 0.04 9.35
N ASP A 62 -9.22 0.88 9.52
CA ASP A 62 -10.59 0.60 9.09
C ASP A 62 -10.91 1.35 7.79
N LYS A 63 -12.14 1.14 7.30
CA LYS A 63 -12.61 1.74 6.05
C LYS A 63 -12.62 3.27 6.11
N ASP A 64 -13.03 3.87 7.22
CA ASP A 64 -13.23 5.32 7.31
C ASP A 64 -11.88 6.05 7.38
N VAL A 65 -10.92 5.50 8.13
CA VAL A 65 -9.52 5.96 8.12
C VAL A 65 -8.92 5.81 6.72
N ALA A 66 -9.13 4.67 6.05
CA ALA A 66 -8.63 4.45 4.69
C ALA A 66 -9.21 5.45 3.68
N GLN A 67 -10.49 5.81 3.83
CA GLN A 67 -11.16 6.80 3.00
C GLN A 67 -10.54 8.19 3.17
N GLU A 68 -10.22 8.59 4.41
CA GLU A 68 -9.58 9.88 4.67
C GLU A 68 -8.13 9.90 4.18
N LEU A 69 -7.34 8.84 4.45
CA LEU A 69 -5.97 8.72 3.95
C LEU A 69 -5.88 8.70 2.42
N ALA A 70 -6.89 8.18 1.73
CA ALA A 70 -6.96 8.19 0.26
C ALA A 70 -7.06 9.60 -0.35
N LYS A 71 -7.36 10.64 0.45
CA LYS A 71 -7.39 12.05 0.02
C LYS A 71 -6.01 12.72 0.04
N ALA A 72 -5.01 12.09 0.68
CA ALA A 72 -3.65 12.62 0.70
C ALA A 72 -3.08 12.73 -0.72
N LYS A 73 -2.04 13.56 -0.88
CA LYS A 73 -1.29 13.70 -2.13
C LYS A 73 0.16 13.26 -1.94
N GLY A 74 0.68 12.51 -2.92
CA GLY A 74 2.08 12.04 -2.94
C GLY A 74 2.23 10.56 -2.64
N ASP A 75 3.04 10.22 -1.64
CA ASP A 75 3.34 8.84 -1.26
C ASP A 75 2.63 8.48 0.05
N LEU A 76 1.98 7.31 0.09
CA LEU A 76 1.35 6.77 1.32
C LEU A 76 2.02 5.46 1.71
N ARG A 77 2.68 5.44 2.87
CA ARG A 77 3.44 4.28 3.37
C ARG A 77 2.85 3.73 4.67
N LEU A 78 2.23 2.55 4.58
CA LEU A 78 1.56 1.86 5.70
C LEU A 78 2.33 0.59 6.10
N LYS A 79 3.61 0.73 6.49
CA LYS A 79 4.49 -0.41 6.82
C LYS A 79 4.03 -1.19 8.07
N GLY A 80 3.36 -0.52 9.00
CA GLY A 80 2.86 -1.13 10.24
C GLY A 80 1.65 -2.04 10.02
N VAL A 81 0.81 -1.75 9.02
CA VAL A 81 -0.43 -2.49 8.73
C VAL A 81 -0.11 -3.87 8.19
N LYS A 82 -0.55 -4.92 8.90
CA LYS A 82 -0.24 -6.33 8.58
C LYS A 82 -1.33 -7.06 7.79
N SER A 83 -2.56 -6.58 7.89
CA SER A 83 -3.72 -7.12 7.20
C SER A 83 -4.71 -6.01 6.90
N ILE A 84 -5.45 -6.16 5.80
CA ILE A 84 -6.59 -5.30 5.43
C ILE A 84 -7.71 -6.18 4.89
N ASP A 85 -8.94 -5.70 4.96
CA ASP A 85 -10.07 -6.33 4.28
C ASP A 85 -10.33 -5.69 2.90
N LYS A 86 -11.35 -6.20 2.21
CA LYS A 86 -11.76 -5.70 0.88
C LYS A 86 -12.26 -4.25 0.91
N ASP A 87 -12.86 -3.80 2.01
CA ASP A 87 -13.46 -2.47 2.09
C ASP A 87 -12.37 -1.41 2.28
N VAL A 88 -11.38 -1.69 3.14
CA VAL A 88 -10.14 -0.91 3.26
C VAL A 88 -9.40 -0.88 1.92
N ALA A 89 -9.21 -2.03 1.28
CA ALA A 89 -8.53 -2.11 -0.02
C ALA A 89 -9.23 -1.28 -1.10
N ARG A 90 -10.57 -1.26 -1.10
CA ARG A 90 -11.37 -0.45 -2.03
C ARG A 90 -11.17 1.04 -1.83
N GLU A 91 -11.11 1.51 -0.58
CA GLU A 91 -10.87 2.93 -0.30
C GLU A 91 -9.44 3.33 -0.65
N LEU A 92 -8.44 2.53 -0.28
CA LEU A 92 -7.04 2.76 -0.64
C LEU A 92 -6.82 2.75 -2.15
N ALA A 93 -7.57 1.95 -2.91
CA ALA A 93 -7.49 1.92 -4.37
C ALA A 93 -7.90 3.24 -5.05
N LYS A 94 -8.56 4.17 -4.33
CA LYS A 94 -8.92 5.51 -4.81
C LYS A 94 -7.79 6.53 -4.66
N PHE A 95 -6.74 6.21 -3.89
CA PHE A 95 -5.62 7.12 -3.64
C PHE A 95 -4.93 7.54 -4.94
N LEU A 96 -4.56 8.82 -5.04
CA LEU A 96 -3.90 9.38 -6.21
C LEU A 96 -2.42 9.64 -5.89
N GLY A 97 -1.59 8.62 -6.11
CA GLY A 97 -0.17 8.69 -5.78
C GLY A 97 0.53 7.33 -5.81
N ASN A 98 1.56 7.18 -4.97
CA ASN A 98 2.27 5.90 -4.79
C ASN A 98 1.89 5.27 -3.45
N LEU A 99 1.36 4.04 -3.50
CA LEU A 99 0.87 3.33 -2.34
C LEU A 99 1.81 2.17 -1.98
N TYR A 100 2.34 2.20 -0.74
CA TYR A 100 3.28 1.20 -0.24
C TYR A 100 2.65 0.45 0.94
N LEU A 101 2.27 -0.81 0.70
CA LEU A 101 1.66 -1.71 1.67
C LEU A 101 2.62 -2.83 2.06
N ASN A 102 3.88 -2.47 2.29
CA ASN A 102 4.97 -3.42 2.58
C ASN A 102 4.83 -4.15 3.93
N GLY A 103 3.83 -3.79 4.74
CA GLY A 103 3.50 -4.51 5.96
C GLY A 103 2.64 -5.76 5.75
N LEU A 104 1.92 -5.85 4.63
CA LEU A 104 1.03 -6.98 4.33
C LEU A 104 1.83 -8.25 4.06
N ALA A 105 1.65 -9.28 4.89
CA ALA A 105 2.30 -10.58 4.74
C ALA A 105 1.51 -11.53 3.81
N SER A 106 0.19 -11.38 3.78
CA SER A 106 -0.73 -12.14 2.91
C SER A 106 -1.93 -11.27 2.55
N ILE A 107 -2.58 -11.58 1.44
CA ILE A 107 -3.87 -11.02 1.03
C ILE A 107 -4.74 -12.13 0.46
N ASP A 108 -6.06 -11.98 0.52
CA ASP A 108 -6.99 -12.85 -0.19
C ASP A 108 -7.34 -12.30 -1.58
N LYS A 109 -8.11 -13.07 -2.36
CA LYS A 109 -8.55 -12.67 -3.70
C LYS A 109 -9.46 -11.44 -3.71
N HIS A 110 -10.21 -11.17 -2.65
CA HIS A 110 -11.11 -10.01 -2.58
C HIS A 110 -10.30 -8.73 -2.39
N VAL A 111 -9.30 -8.75 -1.51
CA VAL A 111 -8.32 -7.67 -1.35
C VAL A 111 -7.55 -7.45 -2.65
N ALA A 112 -7.03 -8.53 -3.25
CA ALA A 112 -6.29 -8.44 -4.52
C ALA A 112 -7.13 -7.81 -5.64
N LYS A 113 -8.41 -8.18 -5.75
CA LYS A 113 -9.34 -7.63 -6.74
C LYS A 113 -9.58 -6.13 -6.57
N GLU A 114 -9.69 -5.65 -5.33
CA GLU A 114 -9.88 -4.22 -5.06
C GLU A 114 -8.58 -3.44 -5.30
N LEU A 115 -7.44 -3.95 -4.83
CA LEU A 115 -6.13 -3.34 -5.07
C LEU A 115 -5.75 -3.31 -6.56
N ALA A 116 -6.17 -4.28 -7.37
CA ALA A 116 -5.96 -4.29 -8.81
C ALA A 116 -6.64 -3.10 -9.54
N LYS A 117 -7.60 -2.42 -8.90
CA LYS A 117 -8.22 -1.21 -9.46
C LYS A 117 -7.32 0.04 -9.32
N PHE A 118 -6.28 -0.03 -8.49
CA PHE A 118 -5.35 1.06 -8.28
C PHE A 118 -4.59 1.38 -9.58
N LYS A 119 -4.55 2.67 -9.92
CA LYS A 119 -3.99 3.14 -11.20
C LYS A 119 -2.55 3.64 -11.10
N GLY A 120 -2.04 3.85 -9.88
CA GLY A 120 -0.70 4.38 -9.63
C GLY A 120 0.37 3.29 -9.44
N HIS A 121 1.37 3.61 -8.63
CA HIS A 121 2.40 2.68 -8.18
C HIS A 121 1.95 1.93 -6.91
N LEU A 122 1.73 0.63 -7.01
CA LEU A 122 1.39 -0.23 -5.88
C LEU A 122 2.57 -1.13 -5.51
N GLU A 123 3.10 -0.97 -4.30
CA GLU A 123 4.14 -1.84 -3.76
C GLU A 123 3.58 -2.76 -2.66
N LEU A 124 3.68 -4.07 -2.90
CA LEU A 124 3.29 -5.15 -2.00
C LEU A 124 4.54 -5.94 -1.58
N GLY A 125 5.58 -5.23 -1.14
CA GLY A 125 6.89 -5.82 -0.84
C GLY A 125 6.91 -6.78 0.36
N GLY A 126 5.85 -6.82 1.17
CA GLY A 126 5.71 -7.74 2.29
C GLY A 126 5.18 -9.13 1.91
N LEU A 127 4.59 -9.29 0.72
CA LEU A 127 4.07 -10.58 0.26
C LEU A 127 5.23 -11.49 -0.14
N THR A 128 5.45 -12.55 0.65
CA THR A 128 6.50 -13.56 0.37
C THR A 128 6.00 -14.71 -0.51
N SER A 129 4.70 -14.96 -0.49
CA SER A 129 3.99 -15.95 -1.31
C SER A 129 2.58 -15.44 -1.61
N ILE A 130 2.04 -15.85 -2.76
CA ILE A 130 0.63 -15.64 -3.12
C ILE A 130 0.08 -16.94 -3.69
N ASP A 131 -1.24 -17.12 -3.66
CA ASP A 131 -1.89 -18.23 -4.35
C ASP A 131 -2.28 -17.85 -5.78
N LYS A 132 -2.83 -18.82 -6.51
CA LYS A 132 -3.28 -18.66 -7.89
C LYS A 132 -4.42 -17.64 -8.02
N ASP A 133 -5.39 -17.63 -7.10
CA ASP A 133 -6.54 -16.72 -7.15
C ASP A 133 -6.08 -15.26 -6.97
N VAL A 134 -5.16 -15.02 -6.04
CA VAL A 134 -4.52 -13.72 -5.82
C VAL A 134 -3.71 -13.29 -7.04
N ALA A 135 -2.89 -14.18 -7.60
CA ALA A 135 -2.11 -13.90 -8.81
C ALA A 135 -3.02 -13.53 -10.00
N GLN A 136 -4.14 -14.25 -10.18
CA GLN A 136 -5.12 -13.99 -11.23
C GLN A 136 -5.78 -12.62 -11.08
N GLU A 137 -6.13 -12.19 -9.86
CA GLU A 137 -6.71 -10.86 -9.63
C GLU A 137 -5.67 -9.75 -9.81
N LEU A 138 -4.45 -9.92 -9.27
CA LEU A 138 -3.36 -8.95 -9.44
C LEU A 138 -2.93 -8.79 -10.91
N ALA A 139 -2.99 -9.86 -11.72
CA ALA A 139 -2.74 -9.80 -13.16
C ALA A 139 -3.70 -8.86 -13.91
N LYS A 140 -4.88 -8.55 -13.34
CA LYS A 140 -5.84 -7.60 -13.93
C LYS A 140 -5.47 -6.14 -13.68
N ALA A 141 -4.50 -5.87 -12.80
CA ALA A 141 -4.10 -4.51 -12.46
C ALA A 141 -3.67 -3.72 -13.69
N LYS A 142 -3.92 -2.41 -13.66
CA LYS A 142 -3.64 -1.48 -14.77
C LYS A 142 -2.45 -0.57 -14.52
N GLY A 143 -2.16 -0.27 -13.25
CA GLY A 143 -1.00 0.54 -12.86
C GLY A 143 0.31 -0.25 -12.84
N ASN A 144 1.28 0.28 -12.10
CA ASN A 144 2.54 -0.41 -11.82
C ASN A 144 2.39 -1.25 -10.55
N LEU A 145 2.84 -2.49 -10.60
CA LEU A 145 2.76 -3.44 -9.50
C LEU A 145 4.16 -3.96 -9.14
N TYR A 146 4.52 -3.88 -7.86
CA TYR A 146 5.83 -4.32 -7.37
C TYR A 146 5.63 -5.43 -6.33
N LEU A 147 6.02 -6.64 -6.70
CA LEU A 147 5.95 -7.84 -5.86
C LEU A 147 7.37 -8.22 -5.40
N LYS A 148 8.04 -7.29 -4.71
CA LYS A 148 9.46 -7.43 -4.37
C LYS A 148 9.75 -8.49 -3.30
N GLY A 149 8.73 -8.90 -2.54
CA GLY A 149 8.86 -9.85 -1.44
C GLY A 149 8.82 -11.32 -1.86
N LEU A 150 8.32 -11.64 -3.06
CA LEU A 150 8.06 -13.02 -3.47
C LEU A 150 9.36 -13.85 -3.48
N THR A 151 9.36 -14.96 -2.75
CA THR A 151 10.53 -15.85 -2.64
C THR A 151 10.59 -16.86 -3.76
N SER A 152 9.43 -17.29 -4.27
CA SER A 152 9.32 -18.25 -5.37
C SER A 152 8.07 -18.01 -6.20
N ILE A 153 8.14 -18.32 -7.48
CA ILE A 153 6.99 -18.35 -8.41
C ILE A 153 7.00 -19.71 -9.08
N ASP A 154 5.95 -20.50 -8.85
CA ASP A 154 5.75 -21.76 -9.56
C ASP A 154 5.10 -21.53 -10.94
N ASN A 155 4.93 -22.62 -11.68
CA ASN A 155 4.38 -22.59 -13.03
C ASN A 155 2.95 -22.06 -13.12
N ASP A 156 2.12 -22.29 -12.11
CA ASP A 156 0.72 -21.85 -12.15
C ASP A 156 0.62 -20.36 -11.81
N LEU A 157 1.40 -19.88 -10.84
CA LEU A 157 1.55 -18.46 -10.58
C LEU A 157 2.14 -17.74 -11.80
N ALA A 158 3.17 -18.30 -12.42
CA ALA A 158 3.80 -17.72 -13.60
C ALA A 158 2.82 -17.56 -14.77
N LYS A 159 1.98 -18.57 -15.04
CA LYS A 159 0.91 -18.49 -16.06
C LYS A 159 -0.09 -17.39 -15.79
N GLU A 160 -0.49 -17.19 -14.53
CA GLU A 160 -1.44 -16.14 -14.18
C GLU A 160 -0.79 -14.76 -14.27
N LEU A 161 0.41 -14.59 -13.72
CA LEU A 161 1.17 -13.33 -13.79
C LEU A 161 1.54 -12.96 -15.23
N ALA A 162 1.82 -13.92 -16.12
CA ALA A 162 2.05 -13.69 -17.54
C ALA A 162 0.88 -12.97 -18.24
N LYS A 163 -0.34 -13.05 -17.68
CA LYS A 163 -1.52 -12.33 -18.19
C LYS A 163 -1.59 -10.87 -17.73
N PHE A 164 -0.57 -10.35 -17.04
CA PHE A 164 -0.55 -9.01 -16.49
C PHE A 164 -0.91 -7.95 -17.54
N LYS A 165 -1.91 -7.12 -17.24
CA LYS A 165 -2.49 -6.14 -18.18
C LYS A 165 -2.13 -4.69 -17.85
N GLY A 166 -1.22 -4.48 -16.91
CA GLY A 166 -0.81 -3.16 -16.43
C GLY A 166 0.43 -2.65 -17.13
N ALA A 167 0.91 -1.50 -16.67
CA ALA A 167 2.07 -0.82 -17.23
C ALA A 167 3.37 -1.59 -16.96
N LEU A 168 3.67 -1.88 -15.69
CA LEU A 168 4.86 -2.64 -15.29
C LEU A 168 4.57 -3.56 -14.10
N LEU A 169 5.02 -4.81 -14.18
CA LEU A 169 5.09 -5.74 -13.06
C LEU A 169 6.55 -6.00 -12.72
N TYR A 170 6.98 -5.65 -11.51
CA TYR A 170 8.37 -5.84 -11.07
C TYR A 170 8.50 -7.00 -10.09
N LEU A 171 9.36 -7.95 -10.45
CA LEU A 171 9.76 -9.09 -9.63
C LEU A 171 11.23 -8.91 -9.20
N HIS A 172 11.53 -9.18 -7.92
CA HIS A 172 12.83 -8.82 -7.34
C HIS A 172 13.88 -9.93 -7.44
N GLY A 173 15.16 -9.55 -7.38
CA GLY A 173 16.37 -10.41 -7.50
C GLY A 173 16.35 -11.77 -6.77
N ARG A 174 15.63 -11.87 -5.65
CA ARG A 174 15.63 -13.04 -4.77
C ARG A 174 14.60 -14.11 -5.14
N THR A 175 13.68 -13.81 -6.06
CA THR A 175 12.63 -14.76 -6.46
C THR A 175 13.25 -15.96 -7.19
N SER A 176 12.92 -17.17 -6.76
CA SER A 176 13.24 -18.41 -7.46
C SER A 176 12.15 -18.74 -8.47
N ILE A 177 12.54 -18.98 -9.72
CA ILE A 177 11.64 -19.30 -10.82
C ILE A 177 12.32 -20.41 -11.62
N ASP A 178 11.57 -21.46 -11.98
CA ASP A 178 12.05 -22.53 -12.84
C ASP A 178 12.02 -22.12 -14.33
N GLU A 179 12.57 -22.95 -15.21
CA GLU A 179 12.70 -22.66 -16.64
C GLU A 179 11.33 -22.48 -17.33
N LEU A 180 10.36 -23.33 -16.98
CA LEU A 180 9.02 -23.26 -17.53
C LEU A 180 8.28 -22.00 -17.05
N GLY A 181 8.37 -21.65 -15.77
CA GLY A 181 7.85 -20.41 -15.22
C GLY A 181 8.47 -19.17 -15.86
N LEU A 182 9.79 -19.20 -16.09
CA LEU A 182 10.50 -18.15 -16.84
C LEU A 182 9.93 -17.97 -18.24
N THR A 183 9.64 -19.07 -18.93
CA THR A 183 9.08 -19.05 -20.29
C THR A 183 7.73 -18.34 -20.32
N TYR A 184 6.86 -18.61 -19.35
CA TYR A 184 5.59 -17.89 -19.23
C TYR A 184 5.80 -16.40 -18.93
N LEU A 185 6.66 -16.05 -17.98
CA LEU A 185 6.84 -14.64 -17.62
C LEU A 185 7.51 -13.83 -18.72
N LYS A 186 8.49 -14.40 -19.45
CA LYS A 186 9.14 -13.77 -20.61
C LYS A 186 8.17 -13.54 -21.78
N SER A 187 7.01 -14.21 -21.81
CA SER A 187 6.01 -13.98 -22.86
C SER A 187 5.30 -12.63 -22.72
N ASN A 188 5.46 -11.92 -21.59
CA ASN A 188 4.87 -10.61 -21.36
C ASN A 188 5.97 -9.56 -21.15
N PRO A 189 6.13 -8.60 -22.08
CA PRO A 189 7.22 -7.60 -22.03
C PRO A 189 7.08 -6.60 -20.87
N ASN A 190 5.90 -6.49 -20.26
CA ASN A 190 5.68 -5.58 -19.13
C ASN A 190 6.14 -6.19 -17.80
N ILE A 191 6.61 -7.45 -17.79
CA ILE A 191 7.11 -8.11 -16.60
C ILE A 191 8.64 -7.94 -16.53
N HIS A 192 9.08 -7.16 -15.56
CA HIS A 192 10.49 -6.99 -15.24
C HIS A 192 10.96 -8.10 -14.31
N LEU A 193 11.77 -8.98 -14.88
CA LEU A 193 12.33 -10.11 -14.18
C LEU A 193 13.50 -9.71 -13.24
N PRO A 194 13.78 -10.57 -12.23
CA PRO A 194 15.01 -10.53 -11.45
C PRO A 194 16.25 -10.45 -12.35
N GLU A 195 17.28 -9.70 -11.95
CA GLU A 195 18.50 -9.48 -12.77
C GLU A 195 19.12 -10.78 -13.30
N LYS A 196 19.19 -11.82 -12.46
CA LYS A 196 19.72 -13.15 -12.82
C LYS A 196 18.95 -13.90 -13.94
N TYR A 197 17.83 -13.37 -14.42
CA TYR A 197 16.98 -13.96 -15.46
C TYR A 197 16.80 -13.05 -16.69
N ARG A 198 17.55 -11.95 -16.77
CA ARG A 198 17.46 -10.96 -17.87
C ARG A 198 18.26 -11.35 -19.11
N ASP A 199 19.13 -12.35 -19.01
CA ASP A 199 19.89 -12.93 -20.11
C ASP A 199 19.06 -13.94 -20.93
#